data_AF-A0A084SHK8-F1
#
_entry.id   AF-A0A084SHK8-F1
#
_cell.length_a   1.000
_cell.length_b   1.000
_cell.length_c   1.000
_cell.angle_alpha   90.00
_cell.angle_beta   90.00
_cell.angle_gamma   90.00
#
_symmetry.space_group_name_H-M   'P 1'
#
loop_
_entity.id
_entity.type
_entity.pdbx_description
1 polymer ?
#
loop_
_entity_poly.entity_id
_entity_poly.type
_entity_poly.pdbx_seq_one_letter_code
_entity_poly.pdbx_strand_id
1 'polypeptide(L)'
;MLELLNQHAHGFTSAAIVAACEAGGIFEALEAEPLTDGELARRRAANPGHLGVALRALISLGWIDRRPDGRLVPRVDRRQRALPADVAELFAADWRGWLSEREVPAAARRWLGAAGAGWREVHPDAAELLDGALIVPLALALHELGALGGPGPWFDTRSPEWAALLVTYFARLGWCEAPSGRPTPLGAYLGERVMILGTVASYAPMLRALAALLFGDAEAIFTRDEEGRERHVLRHLNVTSSGFQHGRFFADVEALLIERFDQEPIEEQPRYIADMGCGDGTFLRRLWTAIAEKTRRGRVLERHPLTLIGADFNEAAREATRATLADLPHVVVEGDIGNPEGF
;
A
#
# COMPACT_ATOMS: atom_id res chain seq x y z
N MET A 1 16.59 0.23 -8.19
CA MET A 1 16.20 1.22 -7.16
C MET A 1 14.75 1.00 -6.69
N LEU A 2 13.75 1.00 -7.59
CA LEU A 2 12.35 0.69 -7.20
C LEU A 2 12.16 -0.73 -6.63
N GLU A 3 13.01 -1.68 -7.03
CA GLU A 3 13.04 -3.03 -6.46
C GLU A 3 13.17 -3.04 -4.94
N LEU A 4 13.87 -2.05 -4.35
CA LEU A 4 14.03 -1.97 -2.89
C LEU A 4 12.72 -1.58 -2.19
N LEU A 5 11.93 -0.65 -2.75
CA LEU A 5 10.59 -0.37 -2.23
C LEU A 5 9.69 -1.59 -2.35
N ASN A 6 9.82 -2.35 -3.44
CA ASN A 6 9.06 -3.57 -3.61
C ASN A 6 9.45 -4.64 -2.58
N GLN A 7 10.75 -4.80 -2.28
CA GLN A 7 11.24 -5.66 -1.21
C GLN A 7 10.68 -5.24 0.16
N HIS A 8 10.66 -3.94 0.47
CA HIS A 8 10.07 -3.44 1.71
C HIS A 8 8.55 -3.72 1.78
N ALA A 9 7.82 -3.51 0.69
CA ALA A 9 6.40 -3.83 0.61
C ALA A 9 6.13 -5.34 0.79
N HIS A 10 6.96 -6.19 0.17
CA HIS A 10 6.92 -7.63 0.36
C HIS A 10 7.18 -8.00 1.83
N GLY A 11 8.20 -7.42 2.45
CA GLY A 11 8.54 -7.67 3.86
C GLY A 11 7.41 -7.30 4.80
N PHE A 12 6.79 -6.13 4.61
CA PHE A 12 5.65 -5.68 5.40
C PHE A 12 4.47 -6.68 5.36
N THR A 13 4.09 -7.13 4.18
CA THR A 13 2.98 -8.10 4.05
C THR A 13 3.37 -9.49 4.52
N SER A 14 4.57 -9.94 4.16
CA SER A 14 5.04 -11.30 4.41
C SER A 14 5.34 -11.56 5.87
N ALA A 15 5.90 -10.57 6.59
CA ALA A 15 6.11 -10.68 8.04
C ALA A 15 4.79 -10.92 8.78
N ALA A 16 3.71 -10.25 8.40
CA ALA A 16 2.39 -10.48 8.98
C ALA A 16 1.88 -11.90 8.68
N ILE A 17 2.01 -12.37 7.43
CA ILE A 17 1.60 -13.72 7.00
C ILE A 17 2.37 -14.79 7.79
N VAL A 18 3.69 -14.65 7.87
CA VAL A 18 4.55 -15.57 8.61
C VAL A 18 4.17 -15.62 10.08
N ALA A 19 4.02 -14.46 10.71
CA ALA A 19 3.64 -14.37 12.12
C ALA A 19 2.28 -15.04 12.39
N ALA A 20 1.28 -14.79 11.54
CA ALA A 20 -0.04 -15.39 11.68
C ALA A 20 -0.01 -16.91 11.44
N CYS A 21 0.75 -17.38 10.44
CA CYS A 21 0.91 -18.81 10.16
C CYS A 21 1.65 -19.55 11.28
N GLU A 22 2.68 -18.95 11.88
CA GLU A 22 3.39 -19.53 13.04
C GLU A 22 2.45 -19.59 14.25
N ALA A 23 1.73 -18.50 14.55
CA ALA A 23 0.75 -18.46 15.65
C ALA A 23 -0.40 -19.47 15.48
N GLY A 24 -0.83 -19.72 14.24
CA GLY A 24 -1.85 -20.72 13.90
C GLY A 24 -1.33 -22.16 13.74
N GLY A 25 -0.05 -22.41 13.99
CA GLY A 25 0.54 -23.76 13.90
C GLY A 25 0.60 -24.34 12.48
N ILE A 26 0.59 -23.50 11.44
CA ILE A 26 0.67 -23.95 10.04
C ILE A 26 1.99 -24.68 9.79
N PHE A 27 3.11 -24.07 10.16
CA PHE A 27 4.43 -24.69 9.96
C PHE A 27 4.59 -25.97 10.79
N GLU A 28 4.16 -25.96 12.05
CA GLU A 28 4.17 -27.16 12.91
C GLU A 28 3.38 -28.33 12.27
N ALA A 29 2.23 -28.05 11.64
CA ALA A 29 1.46 -29.10 10.97
C ALA A 29 2.17 -29.67 9.74
N LEU A 30 2.84 -28.82 8.96
CA LEU A 30 3.59 -29.23 7.77
C LEU A 30 4.92 -29.92 8.09
N GLU A 31 5.53 -29.60 9.23
CA GLU A 31 6.71 -30.28 9.76
C GLU A 31 6.37 -31.69 10.26
N ALA A 32 5.18 -31.87 10.84
CA ALA A 32 4.71 -33.18 11.28
C ALA A 32 4.44 -34.12 10.10
N GLU A 33 3.76 -33.64 9.05
CA GLU A 33 3.51 -34.42 7.83
C GLU A 33 3.17 -33.52 6.62
N PRO A 34 3.43 -33.96 5.37
CA PRO A 34 2.97 -33.25 4.18
C PRO A 34 1.44 -33.24 4.05
N LEU A 35 0.82 -32.07 3.91
CA LEU A 35 -0.64 -31.89 3.88
C LEU A 35 -1.10 -31.14 2.63
N THR A 36 -2.26 -31.48 2.09
CA THR A 36 -2.97 -30.63 1.12
C THR A 36 -3.60 -29.42 1.80
N ASP A 37 -3.97 -28.39 1.02
CA ASP A 37 -4.62 -27.16 1.50
C ASP A 37 -5.88 -27.48 2.32
N GLY A 38 -6.70 -28.42 1.83
CA GLY A 38 -7.94 -28.83 2.50
C GLY A 38 -7.71 -29.63 3.78
N GLU A 39 -6.69 -30.49 3.82
CA GLU A 39 -6.31 -31.20 5.04
C GLU A 39 -5.79 -30.22 6.10
N LEU A 40 -4.93 -29.28 5.70
CA LEU A 40 -4.37 -28.26 6.56
C LEU A 40 -5.44 -27.31 7.11
N ALA A 41 -6.36 -26.85 6.24
CA ALA A 41 -7.49 -26.02 6.63
C ALA A 41 -8.36 -26.70 7.68
N ARG A 42 -8.73 -27.97 7.47
CA ARG A 42 -9.50 -28.74 8.46
C ARG A 42 -8.74 -28.92 9.78
N ARG A 43 -7.45 -29.26 9.70
CA ARG A 43 -6.63 -29.55 10.89
C ARG A 43 -6.42 -28.33 11.78
N ARG A 44 -6.28 -27.15 11.19
CA ARG A 44 -6.06 -25.89 11.91
C ARG A 44 -7.32 -25.03 12.03
N ALA A 45 -8.49 -25.57 11.68
CA ALA A 45 -9.76 -24.86 11.64
C ALA A 45 -9.66 -23.50 10.92
N ALA A 46 -8.90 -23.48 9.82
CA ALA A 46 -8.59 -22.26 9.09
C ALA A 46 -9.62 -21.98 7.98
N ASN A 47 -9.84 -20.70 7.69
CA ASN A 47 -10.65 -20.22 6.58
C ASN A 47 -9.98 -20.56 5.25
N PRO A 48 -10.52 -21.49 4.42
CA PRO A 48 -9.79 -22.05 3.29
C PRO A 48 -9.34 -21.02 2.25
N GLY A 49 -10.17 -20.01 1.97
CA GLY A 49 -9.82 -18.94 1.01
C GLY A 49 -8.63 -18.11 1.48
N HIS A 50 -8.67 -17.64 2.73
CA HIS A 50 -7.60 -16.84 3.32
C HIS A 50 -6.32 -17.66 3.54
N LEU A 51 -6.45 -18.91 3.98
CA LEU A 51 -5.32 -19.83 4.07
C LEU A 51 -4.68 -20.05 2.70
N GLY A 52 -5.46 -20.23 1.63
CA GLY A 52 -4.93 -20.37 0.27
C GLY A 52 -4.08 -19.17 -0.16
N VAL A 53 -4.48 -17.94 0.20
CA VAL A 53 -3.68 -16.73 -0.06
C VAL A 53 -2.37 -16.76 0.72
N ALA A 54 -2.41 -17.09 2.02
CA ALA A 54 -1.22 -17.18 2.85
C ALA A 54 -0.24 -18.26 2.34
N LEU A 55 -0.76 -19.45 2.00
CA LEU A 55 0.06 -20.54 1.45
C LEU A 55 0.70 -20.15 0.11
N ARG A 56 -0.03 -19.47 -0.77
CA ARG A 56 0.54 -18.95 -2.01
C ARG A 56 1.68 -17.98 -1.75
N ALA A 57 1.54 -17.08 -0.78
CA ALA A 57 2.62 -16.16 -0.38
C ALA A 57 3.83 -16.92 0.17
N LEU A 58 3.63 -17.93 1.03
CA LEU A 58 4.71 -18.76 1.56
C LEU A 58 5.43 -19.57 0.47
N ILE A 59 4.70 -20.03 -0.56
CA ILE A 59 5.30 -20.66 -1.76
C ILE A 59 6.13 -19.65 -2.53
N SER A 60 5.62 -18.43 -2.75
CA SER A 60 6.35 -17.36 -3.44
C SER A 60 7.61 -16.91 -2.70
N LEU A 61 7.63 -17.00 -1.37
CA LEU A 61 8.84 -16.78 -0.55
C LEU A 61 9.83 -17.96 -0.62
N GLY A 62 9.43 -19.09 -1.19
CA GLY A 62 10.24 -20.32 -1.20
C GLY A 62 10.30 -21.03 0.15
N TRP A 63 9.38 -20.71 1.07
CA TRP A 63 9.38 -21.25 2.44
C TRP A 63 8.62 -22.57 2.57
N ILE A 64 7.66 -22.78 1.68
CA ILE A 64 6.99 -24.07 1.50
C ILE A 64 6.96 -24.40 0.02
N ASP A 65 6.94 -25.69 -0.31
CA ASP A 65 6.82 -26.20 -1.67
C ASP A 65 5.52 -26.98 -1.82
N ARG A 66 4.95 -26.94 -3.03
CA ARG A 66 3.85 -27.82 -3.42
C ARG A 66 4.38 -28.95 -4.29
N ARG A 67 4.22 -30.19 -3.81
CA ARG A 67 4.55 -31.41 -4.56
C ARG A 67 3.54 -31.65 -5.69
N PRO A 68 3.88 -32.50 -6.69
CA PRO A 68 2.96 -32.85 -7.78
C PRO A 68 1.65 -33.50 -7.33
N ASP A 69 1.64 -34.15 -6.18
CA ASP A 69 0.45 -34.74 -5.54
C ASP A 69 -0.42 -33.71 -4.80
N GLY A 70 -0.04 -32.42 -4.87
CA GLY A 70 -0.73 -31.32 -4.22
C GLY A 70 -0.37 -31.10 -2.75
N ARG A 71 0.44 -31.96 -2.13
CA ARG A 71 0.84 -31.83 -0.73
C ARG A 71 1.92 -30.74 -0.54
N LEU A 72 1.78 -30.00 0.54
CA LEU A 72 2.66 -28.91 0.94
C LEU A 72 3.74 -29.43 1.88
N VAL A 73 4.96 -28.94 1.74
CA VAL A 73 6.10 -29.28 2.60
C VAL A 73 6.93 -28.06 2.94
N PRO A 74 7.50 -27.97 4.15
CA PRO A 74 8.41 -26.90 4.49
C PRO A 74 9.72 -27.02 3.70
N ARG A 75 10.27 -25.88 3.29
CA ARG A 75 11.58 -25.76 2.61
C ARG A 75 12.62 -25.07 3.49
N VAL A 76 12.16 -24.28 4.45
CA VAL A 76 12.97 -23.58 5.43
C VAL A 76 12.81 -24.21 6.81
N ASP A 77 13.89 -24.19 7.59
CA ASP A 77 13.83 -24.65 8.98
C ASP A 77 13.19 -23.60 9.90
N ARG A 78 12.97 -23.97 11.17
CA ARG A 78 12.34 -23.08 12.15
C ARG A 78 13.16 -21.83 12.46
N ARG A 79 14.49 -21.91 12.39
CA ARG A 79 15.38 -20.79 12.67
C ARG A 79 15.31 -19.74 11.56
N GLN A 80 15.20 -20.18 10.31
CA GLN A 80 15.12 -19.29 9.14
C GLN A 80 13.89 -18.39 9.14
N ARG A 81 12.76 -18.92 9.62
CA ARG A 81 11.47 -18.21 9.67
C ARG A 81 11.14 -17.56 11.02
N ALA A 82 11.99 -17.74 12.04
CA ALA A 82 11.71 -17.27 13.39
C ALA A 82 11.64 -15.74 13.43
N LEU A 83 10.46 -15.20 13.74
CA LEU A 83 10.26 -13.79 14.05
C LEU A 83 10.25 -13.58 15.57
N PRO A 84 10.57 -12.36 16.06
CA PRO A 84 10.38 -12.01 17.45
C PRO A 84 8.95 -12.27 17.92
N ALA A 85 8.78 -12.77 19.15
CA ALA A 85 7.46 -13.15 19.68
C ALA A 85 6.45 -11.99 19.73
N ASP A 86 6.95 -10.76 19.74
CA ASP A 86 6.17 -9.52 19.79
C ASP A 86 6.18 -8.74 18.47
N VAL A 87 6.48 -9.41 17.35
CA VAL A 87 6.47 -8.80 16.00
C VAL A 87 5.13 -8.12 15.65
N ALA A 88 4.02 -8.56 16.26
CA ALA A 88 2.71 -7.92 16.11
C ALA A 88 2.72 -6.44 16.53
N GLU A 89 3.60 -6.03 17.44
CA GLU A 89 3.76 -4.64 17.88
C GLU A 89 4.18 -3.72 16.72
N LEU A 90 5.01 -4.20 15.78
CA LEU A 90 5.44 -3.40 14.61
C LEU A 90 4.25 -2.95 13.77
N PHE A 91 3.23 -3.79 13.64
CA PHE A 91 2.03 -3.49 12.87
C PHE A 91 1.05 -2.60 13.63
N ALA A 92 1.07 -2.64 14.97
CA ALA A 92 0.23 -1.83 15.83
C ALA A 92 0.86 -0.47 16.23
N ALA A 93 2.12 -0.26 15.88
CA ALA A 93 2.89 0.93 16.24
C ALA A 93 2.30 2.23 15.65
N ASP A 94 2.07 3.22 16.51
CA ASP A 94 1.71 4.58 16.11
C ASP A 94 2.97 5.40 15.83
N TRP A 95 3.65 5.10 14.72
CA TRP A 95 4.89 5.78 14.35
C TRP A 95 4.72 7.29 14.22
N ARG A 96 3.58 7.77 13.71
CA ARG A 96 3.29 9.21 13.57
C ARG A 96 3.18 9.87 14.95
N GLY A 97 2.44 9.25 15.88
CA GLY A 97 2.34 9.72 17.26
C GLY A 97 3.69 9.72 17.96
N TRP A 98 4.42 8.60 17.90
CA TRP A 98 5.73 8.45 18.54
C TRP A 98 6.77 9.45 18.02
N LEU A 99 6.85 9.69 16.71
CA LEU A 99 7.77 10.67 16.12
C LEU A 99 7.45 12.12 16.51
N SER A 100 6.22 12.37 16.97
CA SER A 100 5.82 13.70 17.47
C SER A 100 6.27 13.94 18.92
N GLU A 101 6.65 12.89 19.65
CA GLU A 101 7.15 12.95 21.02
C GLU A 101 8.65 13.30 21.09
N ARG A 102 9.05 14.00 22.16
CA ARG A 102 10.45 14.37 22.37
C ARG A 102 11.29 13.19 22.87
N GLU A 103 10.72 12.37 23.75
CA GLU A 103 11.36 11.16 24.25
C GLU A 103 11.04 9.99 23.32
N VAL A 104 11.99 9.07 23.14
CA VAL A 104 11.77 7.88 22.32
C VAL A 104 11.04 6.83 23.18
N PRO A 105 9.82 6.39 22.80
CA PRO A 105 9.13 5.31 23.50
C PRO A 105 9.98 4.05 23.56
N ALA A 106 9.86 3.26 24.64
CA ALA A 106 10.66 2.06 24.82
C ALA A 106 10.53 1.06 23.66
N ALA A 107 9.32 0.91 23.12
CA ALA A 107 9.05 0.10 21.94
C ALA A 107 9.82 0.59 20.70
N ALA A 108 9.71 1.88 20.37
CA ALA A 108 10.43 2.48 19.24
C ALA A 108 11.95 2.33 19.38
N ARG A 109 12.50 2.59 20.58
CA ARG A 109 13.93 2.42 20.88
C ARG A 109 14.39 1.00 20.60
N ARG A 110 13.62 0.01 21.06
CA ARG A 110 13.92 -1.41 20.90
C ARG A 110 13.92 -1.82 19.42
N TRP A 111 12.86 -1.48 18.70
CA TRP A 111 12.71 -1.85 17.29
C TRP A 111 13.75 -1.15 16.40
N LEU A 112 13.95 0.16 16.55
CA LEU A 112 14.98 0.89 15.80
C LEU A 112 16.39 0.45 16.18
N GLY A 113 16.64 0.11 17.45
CA GLY A 113 17.92 -0.44 17.89
C GLY A 113 18.23 -1.79 17.24
N ALA A 114 17.26 -2.72 17.26
CA ALA A 114 17.39 -4.03 16.62
C ALA A 114 17.60 -3.88 15.10
N ALA A 115 16.81 -3.03 14.45
CA ALA A 115 16.89 -2.77 13.03
C ALA A 115 18.20 -2.06 12.65
N GLY A 116 18.68 -1.10 13.44
CA GLY A 116 19.97 -0.44 13.27
C GLY A 116 21.16 -1.41 13.41
N ALA A 117 21.04 -2.40 14.29
CA ALA A 117 22.03 -3.48 14.43
C ALA A 117 21.98 -4.51 13.28
N GLY A 118 20.94 -4.48 12.44
CA GLY A 118 20.72 -5.42 11.34
C GLY A 118 20.06 -6.73 11.78
N TRP A 119 19.19 -6.69 12.80
CA TRP A 119 18.40 -7.83 13.25
C TRP A 119 19.25 -9.08 13.60
N ARG A 120 20.41 -8.88 14.24
CA ARG A 120 21.44 -9.93 14.46
C ARG A 120 20.95 -11.20 15.18
N GLU A 121 19.87 -11.08 15.94
CA GLU A 121 19.28 -12.17 16.71
C GLU A 121 18.38 -13.11 15.89
N VAL A 122 18.06 -12.75 14.63
CA VAL A 122 17.25 -13.58 13.72
C VAL A 122 18.04 -13.97 12.47
N HIS A 123 17.50 -14.92 11.70
CA HIS A 123 18.08 -15.31 10.43
C HIS A 123 17.98 -14.18 9.39
N PRO A 124 18.93 -14.05 8.44
CA PRO A 124 18.88 -13.01 7.40
C PRO A 124 17.56 -12.92 6.62
N ASP A 125 16.95 -14.05 6.28
CA ASP A 125 15.65 -14.06 5.57
C ASP A 125 14.54 -13.42 6.43
N ALA A 126 14.50 -13.71 7.73
CA ALA A 126 13.58 -13.06 8.67
C ALA A 126 13.91 -11.58 8.86
N ALA A 127 15.20 -11.21 8.87
CA ALA A 127 15.64 -9.83 8.96
C ALA A 127 15.13 -8.97 7.80
N GLU A 128 15.12 -9.49 6.57
CA GLU A 128 14.57 -8.79 5.40
C GLU A 128 13.07 -8.51 5.56
N LEU A 129 12.30 -9.48 6.06
CA LEU A 129 10.88 -9.30 6.33
C LEU A 129 10.63 -8.24 7.41
N LEU A 130 11.41 -8.29 8.50
CA LEU A 130 11.33 -7.32 9.61
C LEU A 130 11.71 -5.90 9.17
N ASP A 131 12.69 -5.78 8.26
CA ASP A 131 13.03 -4.48 7.67
C ASP A 131 11.84 -3.89 6.92
N GLY A 132 11.14 -4.69 6.10
CA GLY A 132 9.91 -4.25 5.45
C GLY A 132 8.82 -3.87 6.45
N ALA A 133 8.60 -4.70 7.48
CA ALA A 133 7.60 -4.47 8.52
C ALA A 133 7.81 -3.14 9.28
N LEU A 134 9.07 -2.70 9.45
CA LEU A 134 9.42 -1.48 10.14
C LEU A 134 9.49 -0.26 9.20
N ILE A 135 10.22 -0.35 8.08
CA ILE A 135 10.48 0.82 7.22
C ILE A 135 9.23 1.33 6.54
N VAL A 136 8.28 0.46 6.18
CA VAL A 136 7.06 0.86 5.46
C VAL A 136 6.23 1.88 6.25
N PRO A 137 5.74 1.58 7.46
CA PRO A 137 4.99 2.56 8.23
C PRO A 137 5.86 3.73 8.71
N LEU A 138 7.13 3.48 9.05
CA LEU A 138 8.05 4.53 9.52
C LEU A 138 8.33 5.58 8.45
N ALA A 139 8.66 5.16 7.23
CA ALA A 139 9.00 6.07 6.14
C ALA A 139 7.79 6.91 5.70
N LEU A 140 6.57 6.33 5.71
CA LEU A 140 5.35 7.08 5.46
C LEU A 140 5.09 8.12 6.57
N ALA A 141 5.24 7.75 7.84
CA ALA A 141 5.10 8.68 8.95
C ALA A 141 6.11 9.84 8.86
N LEU A 142 7.38 9.54 8.53
CA LEU A 142 8.41 10.56 8.31
C LEU A 142 8.11 11.46 7.10
N HIS A 143 7.58 10.91 6.01
CA HIS A 143 7.15 11.67 4.85
C HIS A 143 6.01 12.65 5.19
N GLU A 144 5.01 12.18 5.92
CA GLU A 144 3.89 13.03 6.38
C GLU A 144 4.35 14.16 7.31
N LEU A 145 5.42 13.95 8.07
CA LEU A 145 6.06 14.96 8.92
C LEU A 145 7.03 15.88 8.16
N GLY A 146 7.21 15.68 6.85
CA GLY A 146 8.11 16.47 6.01
C GLY A 146 9.60 16.15 6.21
N ALA A 147 9.93 15.04 6.86
CA ALA A 147 11.31 14.65 7.16
C ALA A 147 12.02 13.98 5.96
N LEU A 148 11.28 13.38 5.02
CA LEU A 148 11.82 12.73 3.82
C LEU A 148 11.56 13.54 2.55
N GLY A 149 12.49 13.48 1.60
CA GLY A 149 12.33 14.04 0.24
C GLY A 149 13.07 15.36 -0.03
N GLY A 150 13.62 15.99 1.00
CA GLY A 150 14.50 17.16 0.85
C GLY A 150 15.98 16.79 0.67
N PRO A 151 16.81 17.70 0.11
CA PRO A 151 18.27 17.50 -0.04
C PRO A 151 19.06 17.75 1.26
N GLY A 152 18.41 18.32 2.28
CA GLY A 152 18.99 18.54 3.60
C GLY A 152 19.03 17.27 4.46
N PRO A 153 19.63 17.32 5.65
CA PRO A 153 19.54 16.24 6.62
C PRO A 153 18.08 15.90 6.95
N TRP A 154 17.71 14.63 6.88
CA TRP A 154 16.31 14.20 7.07
C TRP A 154 15.84 14.18 8.52
N PHE A 155 16.74 13.98 9.48
CA PHE A 155 16.40 13.77 10.89
C PHE A 155 16.84 14.93 11.77
N ASP A 156 16.82 16.15 11.22
CA ASP A 156 17.32 17.32 11.92
C ASP A 156 16.29 17.86 12.94
N THR A 157 16.72 17.86 14.20
CA THR A 157 16.20 18.65 15.32
C THR A 157 14.76 18.41 15.83
N ARG A 158 14.65 17.49 16.83
CA ARG A 158 13.79 17.62 18.06
C ARG A 158 14.35 16.80 19.25
N SER A 159 15.03 15.70 18.97
CA SER A 159 15.65 14.82 19.97
C SER A 159 16.93 14.18 19.41
N PRO A 160 18.09 14.30 20.07
CA PRO A 160 19.33 13.67 19.63
C PRO A 160 19.24 12.14 19.57
N GLU A 161 18.41 11.53 20.44
CA GLU A 161 18.23 10.09 20.46
C GLU A 161 17.45 9.60 19.24
N TRP A 162 16.34 10.26 18.89
CA TRP A 162 15.59 9.98 17.65
C TRP A 162 16.51 10.10 16.44
N ALA A 163 17.26 11.21 16.34
CA ALA A 163 18.18 11.43 15.24
C ALA A 163 19.24 10.31 15.14
N ALA A 164 19.85 9.92 16.26
CA ALA A 164 20.83 8.84 16.28
C ALA A 164 20.24 7.50 15.80
N LEU A 165 19.09 7.10 16.34
CA LEU A 165 18.42 5.84 15.96
C LEU A 165 18.02 5.81 14.49
N LEU A 166 17.42 6.89 13.99
CA LEU A 166 16.98 7.01 12.60
C LEU A 166 18.18 7.06 11.64
N VAL A 167 19.21 7.86 11.93
CA VAL A 167 20.43 7.92 11.11
C VAL A 167 21.12 6.56 11.06
N THR A 168 21.26 5.87 12.20
CA THR A 168 21.87 4.53 12.22
C THR A 168 21.09 3.56 11.35
N TYR A 169 19.76 3.53 11.49
CA TYR A 169 18.91 2.62 10.72
C TYR A 169 18.93 2.92 9.22
N PHE A 170 18.66 4.17 8.83
CA PHE A 170 18.60 4.58 7.42
C PHE A 170 19.97 4.54 6.74
N ALA A 171 21.06 4.77 7.46
CA ALA A 171 22.41 4.60 6.92
C ALA A 171 22.76 3.14 6.66
N ARG A 172 22.32 2.20 7.52
CA ARG A 172 22.46 0.76 7.24
C ARG A 172 21.70 0.36 5.97
N LEU A 173 20.52 0.92 5.74
CA LEU A 173 19.75 0.71 4.51
C LEU A 173 20.36 1.43 3.29
N GLY A 174 21.37 2.29 3.49
CA GLY A 174 22.00 3.09 2.44
C GLY A 174 21.18 4.30 1.97
N TRP A 175 20.13 4.69 2.71
CA TRP A 175 19.29 5.83 2.35
C TRP A 175 19.92 7.17 2.77
N CYS A 176 20.71 7.21 3.84
CA CYS A 176 21.43 8.42 4.24
C CYS A 176 22.87 8.13 4.65
N GLU A 177 23.69 9.16 4.76
CA GLU A 177 25.05 9.06 5.26
C GLU A 177 25.08 9.27 6.78
N ALA A 178 25.77 8.40 7.51
CA ALA A 178 26.08 8.64 8.91
C ALA A 178 27.39 9.45 9.04
N PRO A 179 27.50 10.38 10.01
CA PRO A 179 26.48 10.78 10.99
C PRO A 179 25.58 11.92 10.49
N SER A 180 25.73 12.36 9.24
CA SER A 180 25.13 13.61 8.75
C SER A 180 23.61 13.55 8.58
N GLY A 181 23.05 12.35 8.39
CA GLY A 181 21.64 12.16 8.05
C GLY A 181 21.26 12.71 6.68
N ARG A 182 22.24 13.11 5.86
CA ARG A 182 22.01 13.59 4.49
C ARG A 182 21.66 12.42 3.58
N PRO A 183 20.67 12.55 2.71
CA PRO A 183 20.31 11.48 1.80
C PRO A 183 21.44 11.13 0.85
N THR A 184 21.64 9.84 0.60
CA THR A 184 22.43 9.38 -0.55
C THR A 184 21.63 9.62 -1.84
N PRO A 185 22.23 9.49 -3.04
CA PRO A 185 21.45 9.52 -4.28
C PRO A 185 20.33 8.48 -4.31
N LEU A 186 20.57 7.30 -3.72
CA LEU A 186 19.55 6.27 -3.55
C LEU A 186 18.44 6.75 -2.61
N GLY A 187 18.79 7.26 -1.43
CA GLY A 187 17.81 7.76 -0.48
C GLY A 187 16.95 8.87 -1.04
N ALA A 188 17.55 9.88 -1.67
CA ALA A 188 16.79 10.97 -2.31
C ALA A 188 15.76 10.41 -3.31
N TYR A 189 16.20 9.48 -4.17
CA TYR A 189 15.31 8.82 -5.13
C TYR A 189 14.15 8.06 -4.48
N LEU A 190 14.42 7.35 -3.37
CA LEU A 190 13.42 6.57 -2.63
C LEU A 190 12.47 7.44 -1.82
N GLY A 191 12.99 8.49 -1.16
CA GLY A 191 12.21 9.43 -0.35
C GLY A 191 11.15 10.17 -1.16
N GLU A 192 11.47 10.56 -2.39
CA GLU A 192 10.51 11.14 -3.35
C GLU A 192 9.37 10.17 -3.75
N ARG A 193 9.57 8.86 -3.54
CA ARG A 193 8.69 7.79 -4.04
C ARG A 193 8.11 6.92 -2.93
N VAL A 194 8.30 7.31 -1.68
CA VAL A 194 7.82 6.56 -0.51
C VAL A 194 6.31 6.34 -0.53
N MET A 195 5.55 7.24 -1.17
CA MET A 195 4.09 7.12 -1.34
C MET A 195 3.66 5.89 -2.14
N ILE A 196 4.56 5.25 -2.91
CA ILE A 196 4.32 3.93 -3.54
C ILE A 196 4.01 2.86 -2.48
N LEU A 197 4.56 2.98 -1.27
CA LEU A 197 4.33 2.04 -0.17
C LEU A 197 2.96 2.26 0.51
N GLY A 198 2.33 3.43 0.32
CA GLY A 198 1.12 3.75 1.08
C GLY A 198 -0.09 2.90 0.69
N THR A 199 -0.16 2.39 -0.54
CA THR A 199 -1.21 1.43 -0.92
C THR A 199 -1.10 0.15 -0.10
N VAL A 200 0.09 -0.44 0.06
CA VAL A 200 0.26 -1.64 0.88
C VAL A 200 0.10 -1.33 2.38
N ALA A 201 0.65 -0.21 2.85
CA ALA A 201 0.55 0.22 4.24
C ALA A 201 -0.89 0.51 4.67
N SER A 202 -1.74 0.95 3.72
CA SER A 202 -3.16 1.20 4.01
C SER A 202 -3.91 -0.03 4.51
N TYR A 203 -3.43 -1.25 4.21
CA TYR A 203 -4.01 -2.50 4.71
C TYR A 203 -3.45 -2.95 6.06
N ALA A 204 -2.67 -2.10 6.76
CA ALA A 204 -2.19 -2.39 8.12
C ALA A 204 -3.30 -2.89 9.08
N PRO A 205 -4.52 -2.32 9.10
CA PRO A 205 -5.58 -2.83 9.98
C PRO A 205 -5.95 -4.30 9.69
N MET A 206 -6.09 -4.66 8.41
CA MET A 206 -6.33 -6.05 8.00
C MET A 206 -5.15 -6.96 8.35
N LEU A 207 -3.92 -6.53 8.08
CA LEU A 207 -2.71 -7.34 8.35
C LEU A 207 -2.50 -7.58 9.85
N ARG A 208 -2.82 -6.62 10.71
CA ARG A 208 -2.86 -6.82 12.17
C ARG A 208 -3.87 -7.87 12.60
N ALA A 209 -4.98 -7.98 11.88
CA ALA A 209 -6.05 -8.94 12.15
C ALA A 209 -5.87 -10.27 11.41
N LEU A 210 -4.70 -10.53 10.81
CA LEU A 210 -4.52 -11.66 9.90
C LEU A 210 -4.72 -13.03 10.58
N ALA A 211 -4.38 -13.16 11.87
CA ALA A 211 -4.68 -14.39 12.61
C ALA A 211 -6.20 -14.64 12.71
N ALA A 212 -7.01 -13.60 12.95
CA ALA A 212 -8.47 -13.72 12.95
C ALA A 212 -9.02 -13.98 11.54
N LEU A 213 -8.42 -13.37 10.51
CA LEU A 213 -8.75 -13.65 9.12
C LEU A 213 -8.49 -15.11 8.73
N LEU A 214 -7.40 -15.70 9.23
CA LEU A 214 -7.02 -17.09 8.95
C LEU A 214 -7.79 -18.11 9.78
N PHE A 215 -8.04 -17.86 11.07
CA PHE A 215 -8.50 -18.89 12.03
C PHE A 215 -9.74 -18.50 12.84
N GLY A 216 -10.33 -17.33 12.58
CA GLY A 216 -11.49 -16.81 13.30
C GLY A 216 -12.60 -16.34 12.37
N ASP A 217 -13.39 -15.38 12.84
CA ASP A 217 -14.45 -14.75 12.06
C ASP A 217 -13.85 -13.72 11.09
N ALA A 218 -13.68 -14.14 9.82
CA ALA A 218 -13.16 -13.28 8.77
C ALA A 218 -14.15 -12.17 8.39
N GLU A 219 -15.47 -12.42 8.47
CA GLU A 219 -16.48 -11.45 8.07
C GLU A 219 -16.45 -10.23 8.98
N ALA A 220 -16.24 -10.44 10.29
CA ALA A 220 -16.06 -9.38 11.27
C ALA A 220 -14.96 -8.36 10.88
N ILE A 221 -13.91 -8.78 10.17
CA ILE A 221 -12.82 -7.88 9.76
C ILE A 221 -13.27 -6.89 8.67
N PHE A 222 -14.22 -7.30 7.82
CA PHE A 222 -14.70 -6.51 6.69
C PHE A 222 -15.95 -5.68 7.02
N THR A 223 -16.52 -5.84 8.21
CA THR A 223 -17.65 -5.03 8.66
C THR A 223 -17.31 -3.54 8.73
N ARG A 224 -18.27 -2.73 8.29
CA ARG A 224 -18.19 -1.26 8.30
C ARG A 224 -18.52 -0.70 9.68
N ASP A 225 -18.06 0.52 9.97
CA ASP A 225 -18.46 1.23 11.19
C ASP A 225 -19.87 1.84 11.07
N GLU A 226 -20.32 2.54 12.11
CA GLU A 226 -21.65 3.16 12.19
C GLU A 226 -21.89 4.17 11.05
N GLU A 227 -20.81 4.76 10.53
CA GLU A 227 -20.83 5.70 9.40
C GLU A 227 -20.61 5.01 8.05
N GLY A 228 -20.60 3.68 7.99
CA GLY A 228 -20.42 2.91 6.76
C GLY A 228 -18.98 2.88 6.22
N ARG A 229 -18.00 3.35 7.00
CA ARG A 229 -16.58 3.37 6.63
C ARG A 229 -15.93 2.01 6.83
N GLU A 230 -14.97 1.71 5.96
CA GLU A 230 -14.22 0.46 6.02
C GLU A 230 -13.19 0.47 7.15
N ARG A 231 -13.12 -0.64 7.91
CA ARG A 231 -12.18 -0.76 9.03
C ARG A 231 -10.92 -1.56 8.70
N HIS A 232 -10.97 -2.38 7.65
CA HIS A 232 -9.85 -3.23 7.22
C HIS A 232 -8.76 -2.44 6.46
N VAL A 233 -9.07 -1.22 6.00
CA VAL A 233 -8.18 -0.39 5.19
C VAL A 233 -8.25 1.07 5.63
N LEU A 234 -7.08 1.72 5.72
CA LEU A 234 -6.96 3.17 5.92
C LEU A 234 -7.28 3.89 4.60
N ARG A 235 -8.58 4.07 4.33
CA ARG A 235 -9.09 4.52 3.02
C ARG A 235 -8.46 5.83 2.53
N HIS A 236 -8.24 6.81 3.41
CA HIS A 236 -7.60 8.07 3.03
C HIS A 236 -6.16 7.86 2.49
N LEU A 237 -5.35 7.05 3.19
CA LEU A 237 -4.00 6.71 2.72
C LEU A 237 -4.06 5.90 1.42
N ASN A 238 -4.98 4.94 1.32
CA ASN A 238 -5.18 4.12 0.12
C ASN A 238 -5.46 4.99 -1.12
N VAL A 239 -6.40 5.93 -1.02
CA VAL A 239 -6.78 6.83 -2.13
C VAL A 239 -5.61 7.72 -2.51
N THR A 240 -5.00 8.42 -1.54
CA THR A 240 -3.89 9.36 -1.80
C THR A 240 -2.69 8.66 -2.45
N SER A 241 -2.35 7.45 -1.98
CA SER A 241 -1.25 6.67 -2.56
C SER A 241 -1.57 6.08 -3.93
N SER A 242 -2.80 5.63 -4.16
CA SER A 242 -3.21 5.15 -5.47
C SER A 242 -3.18 6.27 -6.52
N GLY A 243 -3.59 7.49 -6.16
CA GLY A 243 -3.47 8.67 -7.03
C GLY A 243 -2.02 8.98 -7.45
N PHE A 244 -1.06 8.87 -6.51
CA PHE A 244 0.37 9.03 -6.81
C PHE A 244 0.85 7.99 -7.83
N GLN A 245 0.45 6.72 -7.68
CA GLN A 245 0.79 5.64 -8.61
C GLN A 245 0.10 5.80 -9.98
N HIS A 246 -1.14 6.31 -9.99
CA HIS A 246 -1.94 6.50 -11.19
C HIS A 246 -1.45 7.65 -12.08
N GLY A 247 -0.69 8.62 -11.56
CA GLY A 247 -0.19 9.75 -12.34
C GLY A 247 0.51 9.38 -13.64
N ARG A 248 1.21 8.21 -13.67
CA ARG A 248 1.85 7.66 -14.87
C ARG A 248 0.83 7.06 -15.86
N PHE A 249 -0.09 6.22 -15.39
CA PHE A 249 -1.14 5.64 -16.25
C PHE A 249 -2.07 6.72 -16.81
N PHE A 250 -2.32 7.77 -16.04
CA PHE A 250 -3.08 8.93 -16.51
C PHE A 250 -2.41 9.65 -17.66
N ALA A 251 -1.07 9.68 -17.73
CA ALA A 251 -0.37 10.28 -18.87
C ALA A 251 -0.59 9.48 -20.16
N ASP A 252 -0.61 8.14 -20.07
CA ASP A 252 -0.84 7.26 -21.22
C ASP A 252 -2.28 7.39 -21.73
N VAL A 253 -3.28 7.42 -20.82
CA VAL A 253 -4.69 7.64 -21.17
C VAL A 253 -4.92 9.05 -21.72
N GLU A 254 -4.27 10.05 -21.13
CA GLU A 254 -4.30 11.43 -21.61
C GLU A 254 -3.80 11.52 -23.06
N ALA A 255 -2.70 10.85 -23.40
CA ALA A 255 -2.16 10.82 -24.76
C ALA A 255 -3.16 10.21 -25.77
N LEU A 256 -3.81 9.10 -25.41
CA LEU A 256 -4.85 8.47 -26.24
C LEU A 256 -6.04 9.41 -26.50
N LEU A 257 -6.50 10.09 -25.45
CA LEU A 257 -7.63 11.00 -25.55
C LEU A 257 -7.27 12.27 -26.34
N ILE A 258 -6.06 12.82 -26.15
CA ILE A 258 -5.55 13.92 -26.98
C ILE A 258 -5.60 13.52 -28.45
N GLU A 259 -5.07 12.36 -28.81
CA GLU A 259 -5.11 11.87 -30.19
C GLU A 259 -6.55 11.80 -30.71
N ARG A 260 -7.46 11.20 -29.93
CA ARG A 260 -8.86 11.02 -30.34
C ARG A 260 -9.62 12.33 -30.53
N PHE A 261 -9.40 13.32 -29.67
CA PHE A 261 -10.05 14.63 -29.74
C PHE A 261 -9.33 15.61 -30.68
N ASP A 262 -8.16 15.23 -31.20
CA ASP A 262 -7.48 15.97 -32.27
C ASP A 262 -7.88 15.50 -33.68
N GLN A 263 -8.50 14.33 -33.82
CA GLN A 263 -8.94 13.76 -35.12
C GLN A 263 -10.12 14.53 -35.75
N GLU A 264 -10.15 14.61 -37.08
CA GLU A 264 -11.31 15.08 -37.84
C GLU A 264 -12.18 13.90 -38.33
N PRO A 265 -13.50 14.09 -38.56
CA PRO A 265 -14.27 15.32 -38.33
C PRO A 265 -14.68 15.50 -36.85
N ILE A 266 -14.78 16.76 -36.39
CA ILE A 266 -15.05 17.09 -34.97
C ILE A 266 -16.45 16.60 -34.53
N GLU A 267 -17.40 16.56 -35.46
CA GLU A 267 -18.80 16.18 -35.24
C GLU A 267 -18.97 14.70 -34.85
N GLU A 268 -18.03 13.84 -35.25
CA GLU A 268 -18.03 12.40 -34.97
C GLU A 268 -17.29 12.04 -33.68
N GLN A 269 -16.59 13.01 -33.08
CA GLN A 269 -15.91 12.78 -31.80
C GLN A 269 -16.93 12.64 -30.66
N PRO A 270 -16.55 11.99 -29.55
CA PRO A 270 -17.41 11.90 -28.36
C PRO A 270 -17.88 13.26 -27.86
N ARG A 271 -19.09 13.29 -27.30
CA ARG A 271 -19.65 14.47 -26.60
C ARG A 271 -19.55 14.36 -25.08
N TYR A 272 -19.30 13.14 -24.59
CA TYR A 272 -19.25 12.81 -23.19
C TYR A 272 -17.97 12.06 -22.87
N ILE A 273 -17.38 12.32 -21.72
CA ILE A 273 -16.39 11.46 -21.08
C ILE A 273 -17.00 10.99 -19.78
N ALA A 274 -17.25 9.69 -19.67
CA ALA A 274 -17.79 9.07 -18.47
C ALA A 274 -16.70 8.30 -17.73
N ASP A 275 -16.60 8.53 -16.43
CA ASP A 275 -15.65 7.88 -15.53
C ASP A 275 -16.42 7.16 -14.41
N MET A 276 -16.37 5.83 -14.42
CA MET A 276 -17.02 4.94 -13.44
C MET A 276 -16.04 4.65 -12.29
N GLY A 277 -16.43 5.00 -11.07
CA GLY A 277 -15.53 5.10 -9.93
C GLY A 277 -14.72 6.40 -9.96
N CYS A 278 -15.38 7.53 -10.23
CA CYS A 278 -14.72 8.81 -10.48
C CYS A 278 -13.99 9.40 -9.26
N GLY A 279 -14.22 8.87 -8.05
CA GLY A 279 -13.51 9.31 -6.85
C GLY A 279 -13.71 10.80 -6.56
N ASP A 280 -12.64 11.58 -6.56
CA ASP A 280 -12.69 13.04 -6.31
C ASP A 280 -12.83 13.89 -7.60
N GLY A 281 -12.95 13.26 -8.78
CA GLY A 281 -13.08 13.95 -10.07
C GLY A 281 -11.78 14.54 -10.63
N THR A 282 -10.63 14.36 -9.97
CA THR A 282 -9.34 14.93 -10.40
C THR A 282 -8.93 14.42 -11.78
N PHE A 283 -9.22 13.15 -12.08
CA PHE A 283 -8.90 12.57 -13.38
C PHE A 283 -9.73 13.20 -14.51
N LEU A 284 -11.05 13.32 -14.34
CA LEU A 284 -11.94 13.99 -15.28
C LEU A 284 -11.52 15.43 -15.57
N ARG A 285 -11.17 16.22 -14.52
CA ARG A 285 -10.65 17.58 -14.71
C ARG A 285 -9.38 17.58 -15.55
N ARG A 286 -8.42 16.70 -15.21
CA ARG A 286 -7.16 16.59 -15.94
C ARG A 286 -7.38 16.30 -17.43
N LEU A 287 -8.27 15.36 -17.75
CA LEU A 287 -8.61 15.03 -19.13
C LEU A 287 -9.23 16.20 -19.88
N TRP A 288 -10.19 16.89 -19.26
CA TRP A 288 -10.82 18.06 -19.85
C TRP A 288 -9.79 19.15 -20.16
N THR A 289 -8.92 19.48 -19.20
CA THR A 289 -7.86 20.48 -19.38
C THR A 289 -6.92 20.09 -20.53
N ALA A 290 -6.48 18.83 -20.59
CA ALA A 290 -5.63 18.36 -21.66
C ALA A 290 -6.30 18.48 -23.04
N ILE A 291 -7.59 18.13 -23.14
CA ILE A 291 -8.35 18.25 -24.39
C ILE A 291 -8.51 19.73 -24.78
N ALA A 292 -8.89 20.58 -23.83
CA ALA A 292 -9.10 22.01 -24.04
C ALA A 292 -7.83 22.71 -24.55
N GLU A 293 -6.67 22.37 -24.00
CA GLU A 293 -5.39 23.01 -24.32
C GLU A 293 -4.69 22.43 -25.55
N LYS A 294 -4.81 21.12 -25.79
CA LYS A 294 -3.90 20.39 -26.69
C LYS A 294 -4.56 19.86 -27.98
N THR A 295 -5.86 20.05 -28.19
CA THR A 295 -6.58 19.41 -29.31
C THR A 295 -7.35 20.40 -30.19
N ARG A 296 -7.66 20.01 -31.43
CA ARG A 296 -8.60 20.69 -32.32
C ARG A 296 -9.98 20.87 -31.67
N ARG A 297 -10.49 19.85 -30.95
CA ARG A 297 -11.76 19.96 -30.21
C ARG A 297 -11.75 21.10 -29.21
N GLY A 298 -10.65 21.24 -28.46
CA GLY A 298 -10.46 22.29 -27.45
C GLY A 298 -10.69 23.71 -28.00
N ARG A 299 -10.32 23.95 -29.26
CA ARG A 299 -10.47 25.25 -29.93
C ARG A 299 -11.91 25.61 -30.29
N VAL A 300 -12.83 24.65 -30.23
CA VAL A 300 -14.23 24.82 -30.66
C VAL A 300 -15.25 24.29 -29.65
N LEU A 301 -14.89 24.21 -28.36
CA LEU A 301 -15.77 23.70 -27.30
C LEU A 301 -17.09 24.47 -27.18
N GLU A 302 -17.14 25.75 -27.56
CA GLU A 302 -18.39 26.52 -27.60
C GLU A 302 -19.40 25.98 -28.63
N ARG A 303 -18.89 25.47 -29.77
CA ARG A 303 -19.72 24.92 -30.87
C ARG A 303 -19.95 23.41 -30.70
N HIS A 304 -18.94 22.70 -30.21
CA HIS A 304 -18.98 21.27 -29.95
C HIS A 304 -18.64 21.02 -28.47
N PRO A 305 -19.62 21.19 -27.56
CA PRO A 305 -19.38 21.05 -26.13
C PRO A 305 -18.94 19.63 -25.76
N LEU A 306 -18.16 19.53 -24.69
CA LEU A 306 -17.72 18.28 -24.08
C LEU A 306 -18.21 18.27 -22.62
N THR A 307 -19.00 17.28 -22.25
CA THR A 307 -19.55 17.12 -20.90
C THR A 307 -18.89 15.97 -20.17
N LEU A 308 -18.47 16.21 -18.93
CA LEU A 308 -17.88 15.21 -18.06
C LEU A 308 -19.00 14.48 -17.29
N ILE A 309 -18.90 13.17 -17.13
CA ILE A 309 -19.83 12.37 -16.33
C ILE A 309 -19.02 11.65 -15.26
N GLY A 310 -19.17 12.06 -14.01
CA GLY A 310 -18.63 11.34 -12.85
C GLY A 310 -19.67 10.36 -12.33
N ALA A 311 -19.35 9.08 -12.27
CA ALA A 311 -20.22 8.04 -11.70
C ALA A 311 -19.52 7.38 -10.53
N ASP A 312 -20.16 7.35 -9.36
CA ASP A 312 -19.60 6.66 -8.19
C ASP A 312 -20.74 6.14 -7.30
N PHE A 313 -20.53 4.97 -6.69
CA PHE A 313 -21.50 4.39 -5.77
C PHE A 313 -21.48 5.10 -4.40
N ASN A 314 -20.36 5.76 -4.07
CA ASN A 314 -20.16 6.46 -2.81
C ASN A 314 -20.62 7.93 -2.91
N GLU A 315 -21.46 8.37 -1.96
CA GLU A 315 -21.96 9.76 -1.93
C GLU A 315 -20.87 10.80 -1.67
N ALA A 316 -19.90 10.52 -0.79
CA ALA A 316 -18.82 11.45 -0.49
C ALA A 316 -17.89 11.67 -1.69
N ALA A 317 -17.63 10.62 -2.47
CA ALA A 317 -16.90 10.72 -3.74
C ALA A 317 -17.66 11.61 -4.75
N ARG A 318 -18.97 11.40 -4.90
CA ARG A 318 -19.81 12.22 -5.77
C ARG A 318 -19.79 13.70 -5.36
N GLU A 319 -19.87 14.00 -4.07
CA GLU A 319 -19.80 15.38 -3.57
C GLU A 319 -18.42 16.01 -3.83
N ALA A 320 -17.34 15.27 -3.57
CA ALA A 320 -15.98 15.71 -3.89
C ALA A 320 -15.82 15.99 -5.40
N THR A 321 -16.36 15.12 -6.25
CA THR A 321 -16.35 15.30 -7.71
C THR A 321 -17.12 16.56 -8.14
N ARG A 322 -18.29 16.84 -7.57
CA ARG A 322 -19.04 18.08 -7.86
C ARG A 322 -18.22 19.32 -7.52
N ALA A 323 -17.57 19.32 -6.35
CA ALA A 323 -16.70 20.42 -5.93
C ALA A 323 -15.50 20.57 -6.88
N THR A 324 -14.85 19.45 -7.24
CA THR A 324 -13.70 19.44 -8.14
C THR A 324 -14.06 19.87 -9.57
N LEU A 325 -15.28 19.68 -10.05
CA LEU A 325 -15.68 20.00 -11.44
C LEU A 325 -16.59 21.24 -11.56
N ALA A 326 -16.79 22.01 -10.48
CA ALA A 326 -17.81 23.06 -10.37
C ALA A 326 -17.80 24.13 -11.49
N ASP A 327 -16.64 24.39 -12.10
CA ASP A 327 -16.40 25.35 -13.19
C ASP A 327 -16.41 24.72 -14.59
N LEU A 328 -16.61 23.40 -14.71
CA LEU A 328 -16.61 22.65 -15.96
C LEU A 328 -18.00 22.11 -16.30
N PRO A 329 -18.35 21.87 -17.58
CA PRO A 329 -19.60 21.21 -17.94
C PRO A 329 -19.59 19.75 -17.47
N HIS A 330 -20.38 19.43 -16.45
CA HIS A 330 -20.37 18.09 -15.85
C HIS A 330 -21.74 17.63 -15.33
N VAL A 331 -21.87 16.33 -15.17
CA VAL A 331 -22.96 15.64 -14.48
C VAL A 331 -22.34 14.64 -13.51
N VAL A 332 -22.88 14.53 -12.29
CA VAL A 332 -22.47 13.49 -11.34
C VAL A 332 -23.67 12.64 -10.97
N VAL A 333 -23.55 11.33 -11.18
CA VAL A 333 -24.59 10.32 -10.98
C VAL A 333 -24.14 9.24 -10.01
N GLU A 334 -25.11 8.52 -9.43
CA GLU A 334 -24.83 7.22 -8.82
C GLU A 334 -24.46 6.22 -9.90
N GLY A 335 -23.45 5.39 -9.65
CA GLY A 335 -23.05 4.34 -10.58
C GLY A 335 -22.38 3.19 -9.85
N ASP A 336 -22.67 1.97 -10.28
CA ASP A 336 -22.02 0.77 -9.79
C ASP A 336 -21.31 0.07 -10.96
N ILE A 337 -20.01 -0.20 -10.80
CA ILE A 337 -19.19 -0.92 -11.77
C ILE A 337 -19.77 -2.31 -12.08
N GLY A 338 -20.49 -2.92 -11.13
CA GLY A 338 -21.18 -4.20 -11.28
C GLY A 338 -22.53 -4.12 -12.00
N ASN A 339 -23.06 -2.92 -12.27
CA ASN A 339 -24.34 -2.71 -12.92
C ASN A 339 -24.28 -1.66 -14.05
N PRO A 340 -23.60 -1.97 -15.17
CA PRO A 340 -23.46 -1.03 -16.29
C PRO A 340 -24.80 -0.73 -16.99
N GLU A 341 -25.81 -1.60 -16.88
CA GLU A 341 -27.14 -1.34 -17.45
C GLU A 341 -27.93 -0.29 -16.65
N GLY A 342 -27.59 -0.11 -15.37
CA GLY A 342 -28.16 0.92 -14.52
C GLY A 342 -27.51 2.30 -14.67
N PHE A 343 -26.45 2.41 -15.49
CA PHE A 343 -25.68 3.62 -15.72
C PHE A 343 -26.25 4.49 -16.85
#